data_AF-A0AAV4C3H4-F1
#
_entry.id   AF-A0AAV4C3H4-F1
#
_cell.length_a   1.000
_cell.length_b   1.000
_cell.length_c   1.000
_cell.angle_alpha   90.00
_cell.angle_beta   90.00
_cell.angle_gamma   90.00
#
_symmetry.space_group_name_H-M   'P 1'
#
loop_
_entity.id
_entity.type
_entity.pdbx_description
1 polymer ?
#
loop_
_entity_poly.entity_id
_entity_poly.type
_entity_poly.pdbx_seq_one_letter_code
_entity_poly.pdbx_strand_id
1 'polypeptide(L)'
;MTDKAKIIIIYKKGDPGDIKNYRTISLLSHSYKLFTRLLQKRMERILDENQSRDQAGFRKGYSTTDHIYILNQVIEKSNEYNLPLCAGFIDYEKAFNSVEHFAIFDA
;
A
#
# COMPACT_ATOMS: atom_id res chain seq x y z
N MET A 1 -15.80 -2.93 26.28
CA MET A 1 -15.08 -4.06 25.64
C MET A 1 -13.85 -3.51 24.96
N THR A 2 -12.70 -3.56 25.62
CA THR A 2 -11.41 -3.18 25.02
C THR A 2 -10.83 -4.42 24.36
N ASP A 3 -11.19 -4.66 23.09
CA ASP A 3 -10.55 -5.71 22.29
C ASP A 3 -9.09 -5.30 22.07
N LYS A 4 -8.18 -5.84 22.89
CA LYS A 4 -6.74 -5.59 22.75
C LYS A 4 -6.19 -6.42 21.59
N ALA A 5 -5.52 -5.76 20.66
CA ALA A 5 -4.84 -6.45 19.56
C ALA A 5 -3.63 -7.24 20.09
N LYS A 6 -3.46 -8.48 19.62
CA LYS A 6 -2.26 -9.28 19.91
C LYS A 6 -1.15 -8.89 18.93
N ILE A 7 -0.06 -8.34 19.44
CA ILE A 7 1.08 -7.94 18.61
C ILE A 7 1.99 -9.15 18.39
N ILE A 8 2.34 -9.42 17.13
CA ILE A 8 3.38 -10.37 16.74
C ILE A 8 4.47 -9.63 15.96
N ILE A 9 5.69 -10.14 16.00
CA ILE A 9 6.85 -9.56 15.32
C ILE A 9 7.32 -10.58 14.28
N ILE A 10 7.42 -10.17 13.01
CA ILE A 10 7.86 -11.02 11.91
C ILE A 10 9.14 -10.46 11.32
N TYR A 11 10.18 -11.28 11.20
CA TYR A 11 11.41 -10.91 10.53
C TYR A 11 11.18 -10.69 9.03
N LYS A 12 11.65 -9.55 8.49
CA LYS A 12 11.43 -9.18 7.07
C LYS A 12 12.65 -9.54 6.20
N LYS A 13 13.80 -8.91 6.43
CA LYS A 13 15.07 -9.09 5.69
C LYS A 13 16.19 -8.26 6.35
N GLY A 14 17.46 -8.57 6.10
CA GLY A 14 18.61 -7.78 6.57
C GLY A 14 19.41 -8.47 7.68
N ASP A 15 19.87 -7.70 8.66
CA ASP A 15 20.54 -8.21 9.87
C ASP A 15 19.47 -8.55 10.94
N PRO A 16 19.41 -9.80 11.45
CA PRO A 16 18.52 -10.18 12.54
C PRO A 16 18.78 -9.44 13.87
N GLY A 17 19.96 -8.83 14.06
CA GLY A 17 20.29 -8.03 15.23
C GLY A 17 19.65 -6.64 15.25
N ASP A 18 19.21 -6.12 14.10
CA ASP A 18 18.56 -4.81 14.01
C ASP A 18 17.03 -4.94 14.07
N ILE A 19 16.42 -4.34 15.09
CA ILE A 19 14.97 -4.34 15.32
C ILE A 19 14.17 -3.73 14.16
N LYS A 20 14.77 -2.83 13.36
CA LYS A 20 14.12 -2.20 12.19
C LYS A 20 13.81 -3.21 11.08
N ASN A 21 14.52 -4.34 11.06
CA ASN A 21 14.33 -5.42 10.09
C ASN A 21 13.14 -6.32 10.42
N TYR A 22 12.40 -6.01 11.50
CA TYR A 22 11.19 -6.71 11.88
C TYR A 22 9.94 -5.88 11.59
N ARG A 23 8.89 -6.56 11.17
CA ARG A 23 7.56 -6.00 10.94
C ARG A 23 6.63 -6.42 12.06
N THR A 24 6.12 -5.43 12.78
CA THR A 24 5.07 -5.62 13.78
C THR A 24 3.72 -5.81 13.08
N ILE A 25 2.98 -6.86 13.46
CA ILE A 25 1.62 -7.11 12.97
C ILE A 25 0.67 -7.19 14.16
N SER A 26 -0.39 -6.39 14.12
CA SER A 26 -1.48 -6.41 15.08
C SER A 26 -2.54 -7.41 14.66
N LEU A 27 -2.65 -8.52 15.40
CA LEU A 27 -3.71 -9.51 15.20
C LEU A 27 -4.99 -9.01 15.90
N LEU A 28 -5.94 -8.58 15.07
CA LEU A 28 -7.24 -8.07 15.47
C LEU A 28 -8.23 -9.23 15.71
N SER A 29 -9.23 -8.99 16.57
CA SER A 29 -10.31 -9.94 16.82
C SER A 29 -11.14 -10.22 15.55
N HIS A 30 -11.80 -11.38 15.51
CA HIS A 30 -12.64 -11.77 14.37
C HIS A 30 -13.81 -10.81 14.16
N SER A 31 -14.44 -10.36 15.26
CA SER A 31 -15.50 -9.35 15.26
C SER A 31 -15.02 -8.04 14.63
N TYR A 32 -13.83 -7.56 15.01
CA TYR A 32 -13.26 -6.35 14.43
C TYR A 32 -13.00 -6.49 12.92
N LYS A 33 -12.38 -7.59 12.49
CA LYS A 33 -12.12 -7.85 11.06
C LYS A 33 -13.40 -7.94 10.24
N LEU A 34 -14.46 -8.54 10.79
CA LEU A 34 -15.75 -8.61 10.12
C LEU A 34 -16.34 -7.21 9.94
N PHE A 35 -16.32 -6.41 11.00
CA PHE A 35 -16.81 -5.04 10.97
C PHE A 35 -16.06 -4.17 9.96
N THR A 36 -14.73 -4.19 9.96
CA THR A 36 -13.94 -3.41 9.00
C THR A 36 -14.15 -3.86 7.56
N ARG A 37 -14.34 -5.17 7.32
CA ARG A 37 -14.67 -5.67 5.98
C ARG A 37 -16.03 -5.19 5.48
N LEU A 38 -17.03 -5.08 6.37
CA LEU A 38 -18.34 -4.52 6.02
C LEU A 38 -18.23 -3.04 5.66
N LEU A 39 -17.44 -2.26 6.43
CA LEU A 39 -17.19 -0.85 6.12
C LEU A 39 -16.45 -0.69 4.79
N GLN A 40 -15.38 -1.44 4.58
CA GLN A 40 -14.61 -1.44 3.33
C GLN A 40 -15.52 -1.68 2.13
N LYS A 41 -16.38 -2.71 2.18
CA LYS A 41 -17.30 -3.04 1.08
C LYS A 41 -18.30 -1.91 0.77
N ARG A 42 -18.73 -1.16 1.79
CA ARG A 42 -19.63 -0.01 1.59
C ARG A 42 -18.91 1.19 0.96
N MET A 43 -17.63 1.38 1.29
CA MET A 43 -16.81 2.48 0.80
C MET A 43 -16.15 2.18 -0.56
N GLU A 44 -16.00 0.91 -0.93
CA GLU A 44 -15.25 0.44 -2.11
C GLU A 44 -15.63 1.21 -3.38
N ARG A 45 -16.93 1.32 -3.67
CA ARG A 45 -17.41 2.04 -4.87
C ARG A 45 -16.98 3.51 -4.87
N ILE A 46 -17.16 4.21 -3.75
CA ILE A 46 -16.84 5.64 -3.63
C ILE A 46 -15.34 5.84 -3.79
N LEU A 47 -14.53 4.98 -3.15
CA LEU A 47 -13.07 5.04 -3.27
C LEU A 47 -12.63 4.75 -4.70
N ASP A 48 -13.23 3.77 -5.38
CA ASP A 48 -12.92 3.44 -6.77
C ASP A 48 -13.25 4.57 -7.75
N GLU A 49 -14.35 5.27 -7.54
CA GLU A 49 -14.76 6.39 -8.40
C GLU A 49 -13.89 7.63 -8.20
N ASN A 50 -13.35 7.86 -7.00
CA ASN A 50 -12.60 9.07 -6.65
C ASN A 50 -11.07 8.91 -6.66
N GLN A 51 -10.54 7.68 -6.66
CA GLN A 51 -9.10 7.46 -6.72
C GLN A 51 -8.55 7.53 -8.14
N SER A 52 -7.29 7.96 -8.28
CA SER A 52 -6.61 7.99 -9.59
C SER A 52 -6.63 6.62 -10.28
N ARG A 53 -6.71 6.62 -11.61
CA ARG A 53 -6.59 5.40 -12.42
C ARG A 53 -5.21 4.76 -12.30
N ASP A 54 -4.19 5.55 -11.97
CA ASP A 54 -2.82 5.07 -11.78
C ASP A 54 -2.61 4.40 -10.41
N GLN A 55 -3.61 4.45 -9.52
CA GLN A 55 -3.57 3.74 -8.24
C GLN A 55 -4.07 2.30 -8.42
N ALA A 56 -3.14 1.37 -8.59
CA ALA A 56 -3.44 -0.07 -8.69
C ALA A 56 -3.38 -0.81 -7.34
N GLY A 57 -2.74 -0.22 -6.33
CA GLY A 57 -2.54 -0.87 -5.03
C GLY A 57 -3.87 -1.14 -4.31
N PHE A 58 -4.06 -2.38 -3.85
CA PHE A 58 -5.25 -2.81 -3.08
C PHE A 58 -6.59 -2.59 -3.78
N ARG A 59 -6.59 -2.48 -5.11
CA ARG A 59 -7.77 -2.19 -5.93
C ARG A 59 -8.22 -3.40 -6.72
N LYS A 60 -9.53 -3.66 -6.78
CA LYS A 60 -10.08 -4.81 -7.50
C LYS A 60 -9.95 -4.62 -9.00
N GLY A 61 -9.43 -5.63 -9.70
CA GLY A 61 -9.29 -5.62 -11.16
C GLY A 61 -8.07 -4.87 -11.68
N TYR A 62 -7.19 -4.42 -10.79
CA TYR A 62 -5.92 -3.77 -11.13
C TYR A 62 -4.75 -4.69 -10.77
N SER A 63 -3.66 -4.59 -11.53
CA SER A 63 -2.44 -5.35 -11.31
C SER A 63 -1.21 -4.47 -11.43
N THR A 64 -0.12 -4.84 -10.75
CA THR A 64 1.20 -4.23 -10.97
C THR A 64 1.76 -4.55 -12.35
N THR A 65 1.24 -5.58 -13.03
CA THR A 65 1.65 -5.96 -14.39
C THR A 65 1.47 -4.81 -15.38
N ASP A 66 0.36 -4.08 -15.30
CA ASP A 66 0.06 -2.98 -16.22
C ASP A 66 1.07 -1.83 -16.05
N HIS A 67 1.43 -1.51 -14.80
CA HIS A 67 2.45 -0.50 -14.51
C HIS A 67 3.86 -0.91 -14.98
N ILE A 68 4.22 -2.19 -14.80
CA ILE A 68 5.50 -2.72 -15.31
C ILE A 68 5.53 -2.64 -16.84
N TYR A 69 4.43 -3.00 -17.49
CA TYR A 69 4.30 -2.89 -18.94
C TYR A 69 4.47 -1.44 -19.42
N ILE A 70 3.76 -0.49 -18.81
CA ILE A 70 3.87 0.93 -19.15
C ILE A 70 5.31 1.44 -18.95
N LEU A 71 5.95 1.09 -17.83
CA LEU A 71 7.34 1.49 -17.57
C LEU A 71 8.30 0.93 -18.64
N ASN A 72 8.14 -0.34 -19.02
CA ASN A 72 8.94 -0.93 -20.10
C ASN A 72 8.71 -0.22 -21.43
N GLN A 73 7.47 0.09 -21.79
CA GLN A 73 7.16 0.83 -23.02
C GLN A 73 7.81 2.22 -23.04
N VAL A 74 7.83 2.93 -21.90
CA VAL A 74 8.50 4.25 -21.79
C VAL A 74 10.01 4.11 -21.96
N ILE A 75 10.63 3.10 -21.34
CA ILE A 75 12.06 2.81 -21.47
C ILE A 75 12.41 2.50 -22.93
N GLU A 76 11.67 1.60 -23.57
CA GLU A 76 11.89 1.21 -24.97
C GLU A 76 11.76 2.40 -25.92
N LYS A 77 10.72 3.22 -25.75
CA LYS A 77 10.51 4.41 -26.59
C LYS A 77 11.58 5.46 -26.39
N SER A 78 12.04 5.67 -25.16
CA SER A 78 13.12 6.61 -24.90
C SER A 78 14.42 6.18 -25.58
N ASN A 79 14.71 4.87 -25.56
CA ASN A 79 15.86 4.29 -26.24
C ASN A 79 15.74 4.42 -27.77
N GLU A 80 14.55 4.16 -28.34
CA GLU A 80 14.29 4.28 -29.79
C GLU A 80 14.58 5.69 -30.32
N TYR A 81 14.20 6.73 -29.57
CA TYR A 81 14.38 8.12 -29.98
C TYR A 81 15.66 8.78 -29.41
N ASN A 82 16.55 8.02 -28.76
CA ASN A 82 17.75 8.54 -28.07
C ASN A 82 17.45 9.70 -27.10
N LEU A 83 16.32 9.62 -26.40
CA LEU A 83 15.94 10.60 -25.40
C LEU A 83 16.49 10.21 -24.02
N PRO A 84 16.98 11.17 -23.22
CA PRO A 84 17.35 10.89 -21.84
C PRO A 84 16.10 10.59 -21.00
N LEU A 85 16.13 9.48 -20.26
CA LEU A 85 15.08 9.07 -19.32
C LEU A 85 15.65 8.94 -17.91
N CYS A 86 14.90 9.46 -16.93
CA CYS A 86 15.16 9.23 -15.51
C CYS A 86 13.89 8.68 -14.85
N ALA A 87 14.04 7.63 -14.03
CA ALA A 87 12.95 7.04 -13.27
C ALA A 87 13.22 7.20 -11.77
N GLY A 88 12.27 7.81 -11.04
CA GLY A 88 12.31 7.96 -9.60
C GLY A 88 11.44 6.92 -8.91
N PHE A 89 12.01 6.19 -7.95
CA PHE A 89 11.27 5.24 -7.11
C PHE A 89 11.17 5.78 -5.69
N ILE A 90 9.94 6.09 -5.26
CA ILE A 90 9.65 6.68 -3.94
C ILE A 90 8.91 5.63 -3.12
N ASP A 91 9.39 5.38 -1.91
CA ASP A 91 8.75 4.48 -0.94
C ASP A 91 8.63 5.17 0.43
N TYR A 92 7.49 5.00 1.08
CA TYR A 92 7.24 5.60 2.39
C TYR A 92 7.73 4.69 3.52
N GLU A 93 8.57 5.21 4.41
CA GLU A 93 8.91 4.49 5.64
C GLU A 93 7.67 4.40 6.55
N LYS A 94 7.32 3.18 6.98
CA LYS A 94 6.25 2.91 7.96
C LYS A 94 4.90 3.56 7.59
N ALA A 95 4.52 3.51 6.32
CA ALA A 95 3.32 4.16 5.77
C ALA A 95 2.03 4.02 6.60
N PHE A 96 1.77 2.89 7.27
CA PHE A 96 0.57 2.72 8.09
C PHE A 96 0.68 3.31 9.51
N ASN A 97 1.90 3.48 10.03
CA ASN A 97 2.13 4.01 11.37
C ASN A 97 2.32 5.53 11.38
N SER A 98 2.56 6.14 10.21
CA SER A 98 2.84 7.57 10.05
C SER A 98 1.63 8.40 9.64
N VAL A 99 0.47 7.80 9.36
CA VAL A 99 -0.72 8.55 8.94
C VAL A 99 -1.32 9.30 10.13
N GLU A 100 -1.54 10.60 9.97
CA GLU A 100 -2.24 11.41 10.96
C GLU A 100 -3.75 11.15 10.91
N HIS A 101 -4.34 10.79 12.04
CA HIS A 101 -5.77 10.45 12.12
C HIS A 101 -6.67 11.62 11.72
N PHE A 102 -6.30 12.85 12.07
CA PHE A 102 -7.08 14.04 11.73
C PHE A 102 -7.16 14.23 10.21
N ALA A 103 -6.06 14.03 9.49
CA ALA A 103 -6.03 14.09 8.03
C ALA A 103 -6.93 13.04 7.35
N ILE A 104 -7.22 11.91 8.00
CA ILE A 104 -8.16 10.90 7.48
C ILE A 104 -9.61 11.37 7.65
N PHE A 105 -9.94 12.08 8.74
CA PHE A 105 -11.31 12.54 8.99
C PHE A 105 -11.69 13.76 8.15
N ASP A 106 -10.71 14.57 7.75
CA ASP A 106 -10.90 15.76 6.93
C ASP A 106 -10.90 15.48 5.41
N ALA A 107 -10.47 14.28 5.00
CA ALA A 107 -10.37 13.86 3.59
C ALA A 107 -11.72 13.44 2.99
#